data_AF-A0A371QYR6-F1
#
_entry.id   AF-A0A371QYR6-F1
#
_cell.length_a   1.000
_cell.length_b   1.000
_cell.length_c   1.000
_cell.angle_alpha   90.00
_cell.angle_beta   90.00
_cell.angle_gamma   90.00
#
_symmetry.space_group_name_H-M   'P 1'
#
loop_
_entity.id
_entity.type
_entity.pdbx_description
1 polymer ?
#
loop_
_entity_poly.entity_id
_entity_poly.type
_entity_poly.pdbx_seq_one_letter_code
_entity_poly.pdbx_strand_id
1 'polypeptide(L)'
;MSEEKKVVLSREYVINLRRAYEASRTKRAKYAVGLIRRFVARHLKVEPKAVKIGQLLNTALWARSIEKPPRKVRVAVEKYSDGTVKVELKE
;
A
#
# COMPACT_ATOMS: atom_id res chain seq x y z
N MET A 1 -26.03 -7.90 5.87
CA MET A 1 -25.81 -6.80 6.82
C MET A 1 -24.32 -6.73 7.08
N SER A 2 -23.64 -5.84 6.37
CA SER A 2 -22.19 -5.70 6.37
C SER A 2 -21.70 -5.39 7.77
N GLU A 3 -20.85 -6.25 8.34
CA GLU A 3 -20.23 -6.03 9.64
C GLU A 3 -19.55 -4.66 9.67
N GLU A 4 -19.97 -3.84 10.64
CA GLU A 4 -19.29 -2.61 11.02
C GLU A 4 -17.88 -2.96 11.48
N LYS A 5 -16.95 -2.99 10.53
CA LYS A 5 -15.53 -3.09 10.85
C LYS A 5 -15.10 -1.82 11.56
N LYS A 6 -15.09 -1.86 12.89
CA LYS A 6 -14.57 -0.77 13.72
C LYS A 6 -13.11 -0.49 13.32
N VAL A 7 -12.89 0.68 12.73
CA VAL A 7 -11.56 1.22 12.46
C VAL A 7 -10.95 1.61 13.80
N VAL A 8 -9.92 0.89 14.22
CA VAL A 8 -9.24 1.13 15.51
C VAL A 8 -8.24 2.29 15.37
N LEU A 9 -7.68 2.45 14.18
CA LEU A 9 -6.64 3.44 13.92
C LEU A 9 -6.65 3.84 12.45
N SER A 10 -6.75 5.14 12.19
CA SER A 10 -6.50 5.73 10.88
C SER A 10 -5.20 6.52 10.92
N ARG A 11 -4.33 6.31 9.93
CA ARG A 11 -3.09 7.08 9.76
C ARG A 11 -2.86 7.39 8.30
N GLU A 12 -2.38 8.59 8.05
CA GLU A 12 -1.95 9.02 6.72
C GLU A 12 -0.44 8.95 6.61
N TYR A 13 0.04 8.32 5.54
CA TYR A 13 1.46 8.22 5.26
C TYR A 13 1.77 8.64 3.83
N VAL A 14 2.93 9.26 3.66
CA VAL A 14 3.55 9.47 2.36
C VAL A 14 4.62 8.40 2.17
N ILE A 15 4.38 7.44 1.29
CA ILE A 15 5.32 6.36 1.00
C ILE A 15 6.23 6.78 -0.16
N ASN A 16 7.52 6.82 0.10
CA ASN A 16 8.55 7.03 -0.92
C ASN A 16 8.85 5.71 -1.64
N LEU A 17 8.56 5.63 -2.94
CA LEU A 17 8.79 4.46 -3.80
C LEU A 17 10.12 4.54 -4.56
N ARG A 18 11.04 5.42 -4.16
CA ARG A 18 12.35 5.60 -4.82
C ARG A 18 13.10 4.27 -5.00
N ARG A 19 13.07 3.40 -3.98
CA ARG A 19 13.70 2.07 -3.99
C ARG A 19 13.15 1.14 -5.07
N ALA A 20 11.92 1.36 -5.55
CA ALA A 20 11.38 0.56 -6.65
C ALA A 20 12.14 0.77 -7.97
N TYR A 21 12.87 1.87 -8.14
CA TYR A 21 13.65 2.15 -9.34
C TYR A 21 15.04 1.48 -9.34
N GLU A 22 15.49 0.98 -8.20
CA GLU A 22 16.70 0.14 -8.10
C GLU A 22 16.46 -1.24 -8.73
N ALA A 23 15.21 -1.70 -8.76
CA ALA A 23 14.83 -2.93 -9.44
C ALA A 23 14.87 -2.77 -10.96
N SER A 24 15.08 -3.89 -11.66
CA SER A 24 14.97 -3.98 -13.12
C SER A 24 13.63 -3.43 -13.61
N ARG A 25 13.64 -2.79 -14.79
CA ARG A 25 12.49 -2.08 -15.39
C ARG A 25 11.22 -2.93 -15.42
N THR A 26 11.36 -4.22 -15.70
CA THR A 26 10.25 -5.18 -15.80
C THR A 26 9.66 -5.60 -14.45
N LYS A 27 10.26 -5.21 -13.32
CA LYS A 27 9.83 -5.64 -11.98
C LYS A 27 9.45 -4.47 -11.06
N ARG A 28 9.51 -3.22 -11.54
CA ARG A 28 9.39 -2.03 -10.66
C ARG A 28 8.02 -1.91 -10.02
N ALA A 29 6.92 -2.00 -10.77
CA ALA A 29 5.58 -1.92 -10.18
C ALA A 29 5.32 -3.06 -9.16
N LYS A 30 5.72 -4.30 -9.50
CA LYS A 30 5.66 -5.44 -8.56
C LYS A 30 6.47 -5.17 -7.28
N TYR A 31 7.67 -4.61 -7.43
CA TYR A 31 8.50 -4.25 -6.29
C TYR A 31 7.89 -3.11 -5.44
N ALA A 32 7.29 -2.11 -6.08
CA ALA A 32 6.61 -1.00 -5.41
C ALA A 32 5.45 -1.50 -4.54
N VAL A 33 4.62 -2.42 -5.05
CA VAL A 33 3.56 -3.09 -4.28
C VAL A 33 4.15 -3.80 -3.05
N GLY A 34 5.23 -4.55 -3.22
CA GLY A 34 5.93 -5.21 -2.10
C GLY A 34 6.52 -4.22 -1.09
N LEU A 35 7.02 -3.07 -1.56
CA LEU A 35 7.56 -2.02 -0.70
C LEU A 35 6.47 -1.39 0.18
N ILE A 36 5.28 -1.13 -0.39
CA ILE A 36 4.13 -0.62 0.35
C ILE A 36 3.71 -1.63 1.44
N ARG A 37 3.60 -2.92 1.09
CA ARG A 37 3.26 -3.96 2.07
C ARG A 37 4.27 -3.99 3.22
N ARG A 38 5.57 -3.95 2.93
CA ARG A 38 6.62 -3.92 3.96
C ARG A 38 6.58 -2.66 4.82
N PHE A 39 6.32 -1.50 4.20
CA PHE A 39 6.21 -0.24 4.91
C PHE A 39 5.06 -0.27 5.92
N VAL A 40 3.87 -0.69 5.47
CA VAL A 40 2.67 -0.77 6.32
C VAL A 40 2.83 -1.82 7.41
N ALA A 41 3.35 -3.01 7.07
CA ALA A 41 3.63 -4.08 8.02
C ALA A 41 4.55 -3.62 9.16
N ARG A 42 5.61 -2.86 8.83
CA ARG A 42 6.54 -2.31 9.82
C ARG A 42 5.89 -1.33 10.79
N HIS A 43 5.05 -0.42 10.29
CA HIS A 43 4.46 0.65 11.11
C HIS A 43 3.30 0.18 11.99
N LEU A 44 2.55 -0.83 11.53
CA LEU A 44 1.39 -1.36 12.26
C LEU A 44 1.70 -2.66 13.02
N LYS A 45 2.93 -3.16 12.92
CA LYS A 45 3.40 -4.43 13.49
C LYS A 45 2.47 -5.60 13.12
N VAL A 46 2.15 -5.69 11.83
CA VAL A 46 1.30 -6.76 11.27
C VAL A 46 2.09 -7.58 10.26
N GLU A 47 1.63 -8.79 9.98
CA GLU A 47 2.22 -9.59 8.93
C GLU A 47 2.00 -8.96 7.54
N PRO A 48 3.00 -9.03 6.63
CA PRO A 48 2.86 -8.51 5.27
C PRO A 48 1.70 -9.14 4.47
N LYS A 49 1.26 -10.34 4.85
CA LYS A 49 0.14 -11.06 4.22
C LYS A 49 -1.23 -10.49 4.62
N ALA A 50 -1.34 -9.87 5.80
CA ALA A 50 -2.58 -9.27 6.29
C ALA A 50 -2.88 -7.89 5.69
N VAL A 51 -1.91 -7.31 4.94
CA VAL A 51 -2.06 -6.01 4.28
C VAL A 51 -2.78 -6.18 2.95
N LYS A 52 -4.03 -5.72 2.90
CA LYS A 52 -4.85 -5.67 1.68
C LYS A 52 -4.72 -4.29 1.04
N ILE A 53 -4.25 -4.29 -0.20
CA ILE A 53 -4.12 -3.08 -1.02
C ILE A 53 -5.44 -2.85 -1.75
N GLY A 54 -6.03 -1.68 -1.61
CA GLY A 54 -7.24 -1.30 -2.33
C GLY A 54 -7.02 -1.24 -3.84
N GLN A 55 -8.09 -1.46 -4.61
CA GLN A 55 -8.04 -1.48 -6.07
C GLN A 55 -7.53 -0.14 -6.64
N LEU A 56 -8.01 0.98 -6.12
CA LEU A 56 -7.61 2.33 -6.57
C LEU A 56 -6.10 2.56 -6.44
N LEU A 57 -5.53 2.16 -5.30
CA LEU A 57 -4.09 2.25 -5.07
C LEU A 57 -3.32 1.38 -6.06
N ASN A 58 -3.79 0.16 -6.30
CA ASN A 58 -3.19 -0.71 -7.29
C ASN A 58 -3.26 -0.10 -8.70
N THR A 59 -4.42 0.37 -9.15
CA THR A 59 -4.56 1.03 -10.45
C THR A 59 -3.64 2.23 -10.59
N ALA A 60 -3.52 3.08 -9.56
CA ALA A 60 -2.60 4.22 -9.56
C ALA A 60 -1.12 3.81 -9.67
N LEU A 61 -0.73 2.70 -9.02
CA LEU A 61 0.62 2.14 -9.16
C LEU A 61 0.92 1.64 -10.58
N TRP A 62 -0.08 1.08 -11.26
CA TRP A 62 0.05 0.49 -12.58
C TRP A 62 -0.36 1.43 -13.74
N ALA A 63 -0.83 2.65 -13.44
CA ALA A 63 -1.35 3.60 -14.43
C ALA A 63 -0.35 3.99 -15.53
N ARG A 64 0.96 3.94 -15.25
CA ARG A 64 2.04 4.28 -16.20
C ARG A 64 2.81 3.05 -16.69
N SER A 65 2.19 1.88 -16.65
CA SER A 65 2.81 0.57 -16.93
C SER A 65 3.83 0.14 -15.87
N ILE A 66 4.37 -1.07 -16.05
CA ILE A 66 5.26 -1.75 -15.10
C ILE A 66 6.58 -1.02 -14.85
N GLU A 67 7.05 -0.23 -15.83
CA GLU A 67 8.35 0.42 -15.83
C GLU A 67 8.42 1.72 -15.03
N LYS A 68 7.28 2.41 -14.88
CA LYS A 68 7.22 3.79 -14.37
C LYS A 68 6.23 3.94 -13.20
N PRO A 69 6.38 3.18 -12.11
CA PRO A 69 5.55 3.41 -10.93
C PRO A 69 5.76 4.85 -10.40
N PRO A 70 4.74 5.45 -9.76
CA PRO A 70 4.87 6.75 -9.10
C PRO A 70 6.04 6.78 -8.10
N ARG A 71 6.71 7.92 -7.95
CA ARG A 71 7.85 8.08 -7.02
C ARG A 71 7.43 8.23 -5.56
N LYS A 72 6.25 8.80 -5.33
CA LYS A 72 5.63 9.02 -4.03
C LYS A 72 4.16 8.67 -4.15
N VAL A 73 3.60 8.08 -3.09
CA VAL A 73 2.16 7.81 -3.00
C VAL A 73 1.70 8.18 -1.61
N ARG A 74 0.63 8.98 -1.52
CA ARG A 74 -0.05 9.27 -0.26
C ARG A 74 -1.09 8.18 -0.05
N VAL A 75 -1.03 7.53 1.11
CA VAL A 75 -1.93 6.43 1.45
C VAL A 75 -2.59 6.70 2.78
N ALA A 76 -3.89 6.46 2.84
CA ALA A 76 -4.61 6.29 4.08
C ALA A 76 -4.55 4.82 4.47
N VAL A 77 -4.12 4.56 5.69
CA VAL A 77 -4.00 3.21 6.24
C VAL A 77 -4.98 3.06 7.38
N GLU A 78 -5.93 2.16 7.21
CA GLU A 78 -6.92 1.81 8.24
C GLU A 78 -6.59 0.44 8.82
N LYS A 79 -6.47 0.39 10.15
CA LYS A 79 -6.35 -0.87 10.88
C LYS A 79 -7.71 -1.28 11.44
N TYR A 80 -8.16 -2.46 11.05
CA TYR A 80 -9.35 -3.08 11.63
C TYR A 80 -8.99 -3.93 12.85
N SER A 81 -9.99 -4.16 13.72
CA SER A 81 -9.90 -5.03 14.91
C SER A 81 -9.35 -6.43 14.61
N ASP A 82 -9.67 -6.96 13.42
CA ASP A 82 -9.33 -8.34 13.01
C ASP A 82 -7.86 -8.48 12.54
N GLY A 83 -7.03 -7.45 12.75
CA GLY A 83 -5.65 -7.41 12.29
C GLY A 83 -5.47 -7.19 10.78
N THR A 84 -6.56 -7.08 10.02
CA THR A 84 -6.52 -6.71 8.60
C THR A 84 -6.24 -5.22 8.45
N VAL A 85 -5.32 -4.88 7.54
CA VAL A 85 -5.02 -3.50 7.20
C VAL A 85 -5.46 -3.22 5.77
N LYS A 86 -6.29 -2.19 5.58
CA LYS A 86 -6.67 -1.72 4.26
C LYS A 86 -5.92 -0.43 3.95
N VAL A 87 -5.32 -0.41 2.77
CA VAL A 87 -4.56 0.74 2.27
C VAL A 87 -5.31 1.32 1.09
N GLU A 88 -5.79 2.55 1.24
CA GLU A 88 -6.47 3.29 0.19
C GLU A 88 -5.61 4.45 -0.31
N LEU A 89 -5.81 4.80 -1.58
CA LEU A 89 -5.16 5.94 -2.20
C LEU A 89 -5.85 7.22 -1.70
N LYS A 90 -5.06 8.18 -1.26
CA LYS A 90 -5.53 9.55 -1.03
C LYS A 90 -4.82 10.44 -2.05
N GLU A 91 -5.57 11.24 -2.82
CA GLU A 91 -4.99 12.27 -3.70
C GLU A 91 -4.30 13.37 -2.87
#